data_AF-A0A3S1BZT1-F1
#
_entry.id   AF-A0A3S1BZT1-F1
#
_cell.length_a   1.000
_cell.length_b   1.000
_cell.length_c   1.000
_cell.angle_alpha   90.00
_cell.angle_beta   90.00
_cell.angle_gamma   90.00
#
_symmetry.space_group_name_H-M   'P 1'
#
loop_
_entity.id
_entity.type
_entity.pdbx_description
1 polymer ?
#
loop_
_entity_poly.entity_id
_entity_poly.type
_entity_poly.pdbx_seq_one_letter_code
_entity_poly.pdbx_strand_id
1 'polypeptide(L)'
;MNLPVNLQQEVEKWASSQGISLEEFIIQTVAEKIYRLNEQTQEPSQEEPTTYYEGNVLVVDAPLPSHFDLVTFIDDMRNERIQELMP
;
A
#
# COMPACT_ATOMS: atom_id res chain seq x y z
N MET A 1 5.78 -34.23 -3.84
CA MET A 1 5.28 -33.83 -2.50
C MET A 1 4.24 -34.83 -2.05
N ASN A 2 4.17 -35.17 -0.77
CA ASN A 2 3.10 -36.04 -0.24
C ASN A 2 1.96 -35.16 0.28
N LEU A 3 0.93 -34.95 -0.55
CA LEU A 3 -0.29 -34.26 -0.15
C LEU A 3 -1.31 -35.29 0.38
N PRO A 4 -2.18 -34.91 1.34
CA PRO A 4 -3.33 -35.74 1.69
C PRO A 4 -4.17 -36.06 0.45
N VAL A 5 -4.69 -37.30 0.35
CA VAL A 5 -5.38 -37.80 -0.85
C VAL A 5 -6.50 -36.87 -1.33
N ASN A 6 -7.32 -36.35 -0.42
CA ASN A 6 -8.41 -35.44 -0.76
C ASN A 6 -7.89 -34.12 -1.36
N LEU A 7 -6.81 -33.58 -0.77
CA LEU A 7 -6.21 -32.34 -1.25
C LEU A 7 -5.56 -32.55 -2.62
N GLN A 8 -4.88 -33.68 -2.82
CA GLN A 8 -4.28 -34.00 -4.11
C GLN A 8 -5.33 -34.04 -5.23
N GLN A 9 -6.49 -34.68 -4.99
CA GLN A 9 -7.57 -34.75 -5.97
C GLN A 9 -8.14 -33.36 -6.32
N GLU A 10 -8.32 -32.49 -5.33
CA GLU A 10 -8.79 -31.13 -5.58
C GLU A 10 -7.78 -30.31 -6.37
N VAL A 11 -6.50 -30.39 -5.99
CA VAL A 11 -5.43 -29.63 -6.66
C VAL A 11 -5.25 -30.13 -8.10
N GLU A 12 -5.29 -31.45 -8.35
CA GLU A 12 -5.25 -32.01 -9.71
C GLU A 12 -6.44 -31.55 -10.57
N LYS A 13 -7.64 -31.48 -10.00
CA LYS A 13 -8.85 -30.97 -10.68
C LYS A 13 -8.65 -29.51 -11.10
N TRP A 14 -8.18 -28.65 -10.19
CA TRP A 14 -7.96 -27.24 -10.48
C TRP A 14 -6.79 -27.00 -11.44
N ALA A 15 -5.68 -27.72 -11.29
CA ALA A 15 -4.55 -27.67 -12.22
C ALA A 15 -4.99 -28.05 -13.64
N SER A 16 -5.75 -29.15 -13.77
CA SER A 16 -6.30 -29.59 -15.07
C SER A 16 -7.23 -28.54 -15.68
N SER A 17 -8.06 -27.87 -14.88
CA SER A 17 -8.96 -26.81 -15.36
C SER A 17 -8.22 -25.59 -15.91
N GLN A 18 -6.98 -25.38 -15.47
CA GLN A 18 -6.11 -24.29 -15.91
C GLN A 18 -5.10 -24.72 -16.99
N GLY A 19 -5.11 -26.01 -17.37
CA GLY A 19 -4.20 -26.55 -18.38
C GLY A 19 -2.74 -26.64 -17.92
N ILE A 20 -2.48 -26.67 -16.61
CA ILE A 20 -1.13 -26.75 -16.02
C ILE A 20 -0.95 -28.04 -15.22
N SER A 21 0.30 -28.41 -14.97
CA SER A 21 0.62 -29.56 -14.12
C SER A 21 0.32 -29.28 -12.64
N LEU A 22 0.18 -30.37 -11.87
CA LEU A 22 0.02 -30.31 -10.42
C LEU A 22 1.17 -29.52 -9.76
N GLU A 23 2.39 -29.72 -10.24
CA GLU A 23 3.58 -29.07 -9.69
C GLU A 23 3.60 -27.57 -9.97
N GLU A 24 3.27 -27.16 -11.20
CA GLU A 24 3.13 -25.75 -11.57
C GLU A 24 2.05 -25.04 -10.76
N PHE A 25 0.91 -25.70 -10.57
CA PHE A 25 -0.18 -25.16 -9.76
C PHE A 25 0.26 -24.93 -8.32
N ILE A 26 1.00 -25.87 -7.71
CA ILE A 26 1.50 -25.73 -6.34
C ILE A 26 2.48 -24.56 -6.25
N ILE A 27 3.41 -24.44 -7.21
CA ILE A 27 4.38 -23.34 -7.24
C ILE A 27 3.66 -21.99 -7.32
N GLN A 28 2.69 -21.84 -8.23
CA GLN A 28 1.90 -20.62 -8.37
C GLN A 28 1.10 -20.29 -7.11
N THR A 29 0.44 -21.29 -6.52
CA THR A 29 -0.35 -21.11 -5.29
C THR A 29 0.54 -20.66 -4.12
N VAL A 30 1.73 -21.24 -3.98
CA VAL A 30 2.68 -20.86 -2.92
C VAL A 30 3.21 -19.45 -3.17
N ALA A 31 3.57 -19.10 -4.41
CA ALA A 31 4.02 -17.77 -4.77
C ALA A 31 2.95 -16.70 -4.48
N GLU A 32 1.70 -16.96 -4.85
CA GLU A 32 0.56 -16.07 -4.58
C GLU A 32 0.32 -15.91 -3.09
N LYS A 33 0.38 -17.00 -2.30
CA LYS A 33 0.25 -16.94 -0.85
C LYS A 33 1.37 -16.11 -0.22
N ILE A 34 2.61 -16.27 -0.66
CA ILE A 34 3.75 -15.47 -0.18
C ILE A 34 3.54 -14.00 -0.55
N TYR A 35 3.10 -13.70 -1.77
CA TYR A 35 2.81 -12.32 -2.20
C TYR A 35 1.77 -11.66 -1.30
N ARG A 36 0.62 -12.30 -1.09
CA ARG A 36 -0.44 -11.78 -0.20
C ARG A 36 0.03 -11.59 1.25
N LEU A 37 0.86 -12.51 1.76
CA LEU A 37 1.43 -12.37 3.10
C LEU A 37 2.42 -11.20 3.17
N ASN A 38 3.21 -10.96 2.11
CA ASN A 38 4.08 -9.80 2.03
C ASN A 38 3.26 -8.49 1.96
N GLU A 39 2.17 -8.45 1.19
CA GLU A 39 1.26 -7.30 1.18
C GLU A 39 0.62 -7.05 2.55
N GLN A 40 0.25 -8.10 3.29
CA GLN A 40 -0.28 -7.97 4.65
C GLN A 40 0.78 -7.57 5.69
N THR A 41 2.05 -7.90 5.44
CA THR A 41 3.18 -7.57 6.34
C THR A 41 3.79 -6.21 6.01
N GLN A 42 3.59 -5.73 4.79
CA GLN A 42 3.64 -4.30 4.50
C GLN A 42 2.44 -3.65 5.21
N GLU A 43 2.64 -3.33 6.50
CA GLU A 43 2.00 -2.14 7.10
C GLU A 43 1.85 -1.09 6.01
N PRO A 44 0.66 -0.48 5.82
CA PRO A 44 0.37 0.38 4.67
C PRO A 44 1.58 1.25 4.42
N SER A 45 2.32 0.91 3.37
CA SER A 45 3.60 1.52 3.08
C SER A 45 3.30 3.00 2.99
N GLN A 46 3.90 3.78 3.90
CA GLN A 46 3.91 5.24 3.94
C GLN A 46 3.12 5.83 2.78
N GLU A 47 1.85 6.21 3.02
CA GLU A 47 0.93 6.71 2.00
C GLU A 47 1.72 7.55 1.00
N GLU A 48 1.87 7.03 -0.23
CA GLU A 48 2.61 7.76 -1.26
C GLU A 48 1.93 9.13 -1.41
N PRO A 49 2.70 10.23 -1.41
CA PRO A 49 2.12 11.56 -1.46
C PRO A 49 1.19 11.67 -2.68
N THR A 50 -0.09 11.90 -2.44
CA THR A 50 -1.07 12.11 -3.51
C THR A 50 -1.28 13.59 -3.73
N THR A 51 -1.65 13.96 -4.95
CA THR A 51 -1.92 15.36 -5.30
C THR A 51 -3.28 15.44 -5.97
N TYR A 52 -4.15 16.32 -5.48
CA TYR A 52 -5.47 16.55 -6.04
C TYR A 52 -5.88 18.02 -5.92
N TYR A 53 -6.93 18.42 -6.63
CA TYR A 53 -7.51 19.75 -6.48
C TYR A 53 -8.74 19.69 -5.58
N GLU A 54 -8.79 20.57 -4.59
CA GLU A 54 -10.00 20.86 -3.81
C GLU A 54 -10.46 22.29 -4.14
N GLY A 55 -11.47 22.39 -5.00
CA GLY A 55 -11.88 23.67 -5.59
C GLY A 55 -10.75 24.31 -6.41
N ASN A 56 -10.24 25.45 -5.93
CA ASN A 56 -9.12 26.17 -6.57
C ASN A 56 -7.78 25.96 -5.85
N VAL A 57 -7.70 25.02 -4.89
CA VAL A 57 -6.50 24.73 -4.10
C VAL A 57 -5.89 23.42 -4.57
N LEU A 58 -4.59 23.43 -4.88
CA LEU A 58 -3.82 22.21 -5.10
C LEU A 58 -3.45 21.64 -3.73
N VAL A 59 -3.99 20.47 -3.39
CA VAL A 59 -3.74 19.75 -2.15
C VAL A 59 -2.71 18.66 -2.39
N VAL A 60 -1.69 18.60 -1.54
CA VAL A 60 -0.72 17.51 -1.46
C VAL A 60 -1.00 16.79 -0.16
N ASP A 61 -1.52 15.56 -0.25
CA ASP A 61 -1.81 14.71 0.90
C ASP A 61 -0.62 13.77 1.12
N ALA A 62 0.08 13.98 2.21
CA ALA A 62 1.34 13.32 2.51
C ALA A 62 1.52 13.19 4.03
N PRO A 63 2.18 12.12 4.52
CA PRO A 63 2.49 12.00 5.93
C PRO A 63 3.39 13.15 6.39
N LEU A 64 3.00 13.81 7.49
CA LEU A 64 3.82 14.85 8.10
C LEU A 64 5.10 14.24 8.69
N PRO A 65 6.26 14.95 8.61
CA PRO A 65 7.47 14.52 9.28
C PRO A 65 7.23 14.28 10.77
N SER A 66 7.88 13.27 11.37
CA SER A 66 7.66 12.85 12.76
C SER A 66 7.93 13.94 13.82
N HIS A 67 8.58 15.04 13.45
CA HIS A 67 8.89 16.18 14.31
C HIS A 67 8.28 17.49 13.79
N PHE A 68 7.30 17.40 12.88
CA PHE A 68 6.62 18.57 12.38
C PHE A 68 5.65 19.12 13.43
N ASP A 69 5.93 20.35 13.89
CA ASP A 69 5.05 21.08 14.78
C ASP A 69 4.13 22.00 13.97
N LEU A 70 2.90 21.54 13.75
CA LEU A 70 1.89 22.29 13.00
C LEU A 70 1.55 23.63 13.66
N VAL A 71 1.59 23.72 14.99
CA VAL A 71 1.22 24.95 15.70
C VAL A 71 2.29 26.01 15.47
N THR A 72 3.55 25.65 15.65
CA THR A 72 4.68 26.54 15.37
C THR A 72 4.66 27.00 13.91
N PHE A 73 4.43 26.09 12.96
CA PHE A 73 4.33 26.42 11.54
C PHE A 73 3.21 27.44 11.25
N ILE A 74 2.02 27.26 11.82
CA ILE A 74 0.90 28.21 11.62
C ILE A 74 1.24 29.59 12.18
N ASP A 75 1.87 29.63 13.35
CA ASP A 75 2.26 30.90 13.99
C ASP A 75 3.33 31.63 13.18
N ASP A 76 4.32 30.92 12.63
CA ASP A 76 5.34 31.48 11.74
C ASP A 76 4.70 32.07 10.47
N MET A 77 3.84 31.31 9.78
CA MET A 77 3.11 31.78 8.60
C MET A 77 2.27 33.04 8.86
N ARG A 78 1.62 33.11 10.03
CA ARG A 78 0.84 34.29 10.44
C ARG A 78 1.75 35.49 10.65
N ASN A 79 2.89 35.30 11.31
CA ASN A 79 3.86 36.36 11.59
C ASN A 79 4.51 36.88 10.30
N GLU A 80 4.87 36.01 9.37
CA GLU A 80 5.36 36.39 8.05
C GLU A 80 4.33 37.25 7.31
N ARG A 81 3.06 36.82 7.31
CA ARG A 81 1.99 37.58 6.65
C ARG A 81 1.77 38.96 7.27
N ILE A 82 1.91 39.08 8.58
CA ILE A 82 1.80 40.38 9.28
C ILE A 82 2.97 41.29 8.88
N GLN A 83 4.19 40.75 8.76
CA GLN A 83 5.36 41.53 8.33
C GLN A 83 5.26 42.01 6.89
N GLU A 84 4.74 41.19 5.97
CA GLU A 84 4.50 41.59 4.57
C GLU A 84 3.48 42.74 4.42
N LEU A 85 2.58 42.89 5.40
CA LEU A 85 1.53 43.90 5.40
C LEU A 85 1.94 45.19 6.12
N MET A 86 3.14 45.25 6.71
CA MET A 86 3.71 46.47 7.27
C MET A 86 4.60 47.17 6.22
N PRO A 87 4.33 48.43 5.85
CA PRO A 87 5.10 49.19 4.86
C PRO A 87 6.47 49.66 5.36
#